data_AF-A0A0F9MDR0-F1
#
_entry.id   AF-A0A0F9MDR0-F1
#
_cell.length_a   1.000
_cell.length_b   1.000
_cell.length_c   1.000
_cell.angle_alpha   90.00
_cell.angle_beta   90.00
_cell.angle_gamma   90.00
#
_symmetry.space_group_name_H-M   'P 1'
#
loop_
_entity.id
_entity.type
_entity.pdbx_description
1 polymer ?
#
loop_
_entity_poly.entity_id
_entity_poly.type
_entity_poly.pdbx_seq_one_letter_code
_entity_poly.pdbx_strand_id
1 'polypeptide(L)'
;MAGLNPRIIYFGNINVTGTIRLRGTNNKIIHERRVSGGQWERMVIDAIGVSLEFGDLVSEQNPDGTDAIRIKATVSDVDVVIGHSTGYFSVYNAADNNAVFYVNDRGNTVIAGDLIVDTDTLFVDAGNNRVSIGTASPATSAKLDLTSTTGALLVPRMTTAQRDALTAVNGMIIYNSQTNAFNFYENGAWVTGSGLA
;
A
#
# COMPACT_ATOMS: atom_id res chain seq x y z
N MET A 1 -20.18 60.41 -15.04
CA MET A 1 -21.40 59.62 -14.82
C MET A 1 -20.96 58.20 -14.49
N ALA A 2 -21.09 57.75 -13.25
CA ALA A 2 -20.79 56.37 -12.89
C ALA A 2 -21.87 55.47 -13.50
N GLY A 3 -21.48 54.59 -14.42
CA GLY A 3 -22.41 53.66 -15.08
C GLY A 3 -23.03 52.71 -14.05
N LEU A 4 -24.34 52.58 -14.06
CA LEU A 4 -25.04 51.58 -13.26
C LEU A 4 -24.72 50.20 -13.84
N ASN A 5 -24.24 49.28 -13.00
CA ASN A 5 -24.07 47.87 -13.37
C ASN A 5 -25.38 47.14 -13.03
N PRO A 6 -26.24 46.83 -14.01
CA PRO A 6 -27.49 46.13 -13.73
C PRO A 6 -27.18 44.72 -13.21
N ARG A 7 -27.72 44.40 -12.03
CA ARG A 7 -27.72 43.04 -11.46
C ARG A 7 -29.05 42.40 -11.80
N ILE A 8 -29.02 41.28 -12.50
CA ILE A 8 -30.22 40.49 -12.78
C ILE A 8 -30.28 39.37 -11.75
N ILE A 9 -31.42 39.28 -11.05
CA ILE A 9 -31.71 38.25 -10.05
C ILE A 9 -32.89 37.43 -10.57
N TYR A 10 -32.71 36.12 -10.71
CA TYR A 10 -33.75 35.19 -11.11
C TYR A 10 -34.19 34.34 -9.92
N PHE A 11 -35.50 34.17 -9.76
CA PHE A 11 -36.08 33.30 -8.75
C PHE A 11 -36.74 32.13 -9.47
N GLY A 12 -36.07 30.97 -9.53
CA GLY A 12 -36.54 29.75 -10.20
C GLY A 12 -35.49 29.07 -11.08
N ASN A 13 -35.93 28.12 -11.91
CA ASN A 13 -35.04 27.36 -12.80
C ASN A 13 -34.62 28.21 -14.00
N ILE A 14 -33.32 28.22 -14.32
CA ILE A 14 -32.79 28.80 -15.55
C ILE A 14 -32.50 27.65 -16.54
N ASN A 15 -33.29 27.56 -17.60
CA ASN A 15 -33.06 26.63 -18.70
C ASN A 15 -32.43 27.39 -19.88
N VAL A 16 -31.24 27.00 -20.32
CA VAL A 16 -30.58 27.58 -21.50
C VAL A 16 -30.19 26.47 -22.49
N THR A 17 -30.28 26.77 -23.77
CA THR A 17 -29.89 25.87 -24.87
C THR A 17 -28.45 26.11 -25.36
N GLY A 18 -27.76 27.09 -24.78
CA GLY A 18 -26.36 27.44 -25.06
C GLY A 18 -25.51 27.47 -23.79
N THR A 19 -24.34 28.12 -23.83
CA THR A 19 -23.39 28.14 -22.70
C THR A 19 -23.74 29.23 -21.68
N ILE A 20 -23.83 28.89 -20.39
CA ILE A 20 -23.74 29.86 -19.31
C ILE A 20 -22.27 30.22 -19.08
N ARG A 21 -21.88 31.48 -19.26
CA ARG A 21 -20.52 31.97 -18.99
C ARG A 21 -20.53 32.89 -17.77
N LEU A 22 -19.80 32.52 -16.72
CA LEU A 22 -19.60 33.35 -15.54
C LEU A 22 -18.29 34.14 -15.68
N ARG A 23 -18.35 35.43 -16.04
CA ARG A 23 -17.17 36.28 -16.33
C ARG A 23 -16.83 37.23 -15.18
N GLY A 24 -15.55 37.56 -15.00
CA GLY A 24 -15.04 38.57 -14.04
C GLY A 24 -13.82 38.06 -13.26
N THR A 25 -13.10 38.94 -12.59
CA THR A 25 -11.80 38.62 -11.96
C THR A 25 -11.88 37.91 -10.61
N ASN A 26 -13.04 37.95 -9.94
CA ASN A 26 -13.22 37.35 -8.61
C ASN A 26 -13.86 35.96 -8.69
N ASN A 27 -13.76 35.17 -7.63
CA ASN A 27 -14.37 33.85 -7.51
C ASN A 27 -15.87 33.86 -7.91
N LYS A 28 -16.29 32.84 -8.67
CA LYS A 28 -17.67 32.65 -9.11
C LYS A 28 -18.32 31.57 -8.29
N ILE A 29 -19.28 31.97 -7.48
CA ILE A 29 -20.12 31.06 -6.70
C ILE A 29 -21.21 30.54 -7.65
N ILE A 30 -21.18 29.23 -7.95
CA ILE A 30 -22.18 28.56 -8.82
C ILE A 30 -23.37 28.07 -8.00
N HIS A 31 -23.07 27.55 -6.81
CA HIS A 31 -24.06 27.07 -5.86
C HIS A 31 -23.59 27.49 -4.48
N GLU A 32 -24.51 28.00 -3.68
CA GLU A 32 -24.29 28.23 -2.26
C GLU A 32 -25.48 27.72 -1.48
N ARG A 33 -25.21 27.03 -0.39
CA ARG A 33 -26.23 26.65 0.57
C ARG A 33 -25.75 27.04 1.94
N ARG A 34 -26.65 27.61 2.73
CA ARG A 34 -26.42 27.88 4.14
C ARG A 34 -26.57 26.58 4.92
N VAL A 35 -25.56 26.22 5.71
CA VAL A 35 -25.62 25.04 6.60
C VAL A 35 -25.90 25.43 8.05
N SER A 36 -26.31 24.43 8.85
CA SER A 36 -26.57 24.63 10.28
C SER A 36 -25.31 25.14 10.97
N GLY A 37 -25.41 26.26 11.69
CA GLY A 37 -24.25 26.97 12.25
C GLY A 37 -23.85 28.24 11.49
N GLY A 38 -24.51 28.56 10.37
CA GLY A 38 -24.39 29.86 9.70
C GLY A 38 -23.22 30.01 8.74
N GLN A 39 -22.44 28.95 8.53
CA GLN A 39 -21.45 28.86 7.47
C GLN A 39 -22.13 28.58 6.11
N TRP A 40 -21.43 28.92 5.02
CA TRP A 40 -21.87 28.67 3.65
C TRP A 40 -21.03 27.55 3.06
N GLU A 41 -21.68 26.55 2.47
CA GLU A 41 -21.02 25.59 1.58
C GLU A 41 -21.24 26.05 0.14
N ARG A 42 -20.15 26.16 -0.61
CA ARG A 42 -20.12 26.73 -1.96
C ARG A 42 -19.44 25.80 -2.97
N MET A 43 -19.99 25.79 -4.18
CA MET A 43 -19.25 25.40 -5.37
C MET A 43 -18.69 26.66 -6.01
N VAL A 44 -17.37 26.75 -6.12
CA VAL A 44 -16.66 27.93 -6.61
C VAL A 44 -15.88 27.58 -7.87
N ILE A 45 -16.05 28.36 -8.95
CA ILE A 45 -15.06 28.44 -10.03
C ILE A 45 -14.18 29.67 -9.77
N ASP A 46 -12.87 29.47 -9.72
CA ASP A 46 -11.90 30.54 -9.65
C ASP A 46 -10.98 30.52 -10.89
N ALA A 47 -9.87 31.26 -10.83
CA ALA A 47 -8.94 31.38 -11.94
C ALA A 47 -8.10 30.10 -12.19
N ILE A 48 -8.08 29.17 -11.23
CA ILE A 48 -7.25 27.97 -11.25
C ILE A 48 -8.07 26.68 -11.35
N GLY A 49 -9.38 26.71 -11.11
CA GLY A 49 -10.25 25.57 -11.37
C GLY A 49 -11.61 25.63 -10.70
N VAL A 50 -12.16 24.44 -10.43
CA VAL A 50 -13.41 24.23 -9.70
C VAL A 50 -13.06 23.73 -8.29
N SER A 51 -13.42 24.48 -7.25
CA SER A 51 -13.36 24.07 -5.85
C SER A 51 -14.77 23.68 -5.38
N LEU A 52 -14.92 22.48 -4.81
CA LEU A 52 -16.18 22.00 -4.24
C LEU A 52 -16.05 21.95 -2.71
N GLU A 53 -16.82 22.76 -1.97
CA GLU A 53 -16.89 22.67 -0.49
C GLU A 53 -17.81 21.49 -0.04
N PHE A 54 -18.37 20.70 -0.98
CA PHE A 54 -19.10 19.47 -0.70
C PHE A 54 -18.15 18.26 -0.73
N GLY A 55 -18.08 17.51 0.38
CA GLY A 55 -17.06 16.49 0.64
C GLY A 55 -17.14 15.17 -0.15
N ASP A 56 -17.39 15.15 -1.46
CA ASP A 56 -17.19 13.91 -2.23
C ASP A 56 -16.54 14.00 -3.61
N LEU A 57 -16.13 15.17 -4.15
CA LEU A 57 -15.15 15.21 -5.26
C LEU A 57 -14.35 16.52 -5.30
N VAL A 58 -13.33 16.61 -4.45
CA VAL A 58 -12.34 17.67 -4.52
C VAL A 58 -11.15 17.16 -5.35
N SER A 59 -11.06 17.54 -6.63
CA SER A 59 -9.75 17.63 -7.28
C SER A 59 -9.29 19.07 -7.12
N GLU A 60 -8.76 19.38 -5.95
CA GLU A 60 -8.10 20.66 -5.67
C GLU A 60 -6.65 20.59 -6.14
N GLN A 61 -6.17 21.67 -6.75
CA GLN A 61 -4.74 21.86 -6.95
C GLN A 61 -4.10 22.04 -5.57
N ASN A 62 -3.23 21.10 -5.21
CA ASN A 62 -2.73 20.92 -3.85
C ASN A 62 -1.83 22.10 -3.38
N PRO A 63 -1.89 22.58 -2.11
CA PRO A 63 -1.11 23.73 -1.62
C PRO A 63 0.42 23.54 -1.53
N ASP A 64 0.91 22.33 -1.80
CA ASP A 64 2.33 21.93 -1.73
C ASP A 64 2.99 21.71 -3.12
N GLY A 65 2.22 21.81 -4.22
CA GLY A 65 2.71 21.63 -5.58
C GLY A 65 2.54 20.23 -6.18
N THR A 66 1.71 19.33 -5.61
CA THR A 66 1.40 18.03 -6.26
C THR A 66 -0.05 17.60 -6.25
N ASP A 67 -0.64 17.39 -7.43
CA ASP A 67 -2.06 17.06 -7.64
C ASP A 67 -2.45 15.64 -7.16
N ALA A 68 -3.63 15.48 -6.55
CA ALA A 68 -4.25 14.18 -6.25
C ALA A 68 -5.74 14.12 -6.68
N ILE A 69 -6.18 12.94 -7.16
CA ILE A 69 -7.46 12.72 -7.87
C ILE A 69 -8.14 11.43 -7.37
N ARG A 70 -9.49 11.40 -7.23
CA ARG A 70 -10.28 10.19 -6.95
C ARG A 70 -11.25 9.86 -8.11
N ILE A 71 -11.35 8.57 -8.50
CA ILE A 71 -12.05 8.08 -9.72
C ILE A 71 -12.96 6.88 -9.35
N LYS A 72 -14.15 6.73 -9.97
CA LYS A 72 -15.02 5.54 -9.85
C LYS A 72 -15.19 4.85 -11.21
N ALA A 73 -15.03 3.52 -11.28
CA ALA A 73 -15.29 2.70 -12.47
C ALA A 73 -16.61 1.91 -12.35
N THR A 74 -17.23 1.56 -13.49
CA THR A 74 -18.51 0.83 -13.53
C THR A 74 -18.44 -0.59 -14.08
N VAL A 75 -17.33 -1.06 -14.68
CA VAL A 75 -17.27 -2.46 -15.20
C VAL A 75 -15.91 -3.16 -15.15
N SER A 76 -14.79 -2.51 -14.88
CA SER A 76 -13.52 -3.19 -14.58
C SER A 76 -12.64 -2.24 -13.76
N ASP A 77 -12.65 -2.48 -12.45
CA ASP A 77 -11.84 -1.92 -11.38
C ASP A 77 -11.79 -0.39 -11.17
N VAL A 78 -12.07 0.00 -9.92
CA VAL A 78 -11.95 1.37 -9.41
C VAL A 78 -10.52 1.56 -8.90
N ASP A 79 -9.68 2.29 -9.63
CA ASP A 79 -8.39 2.73 -9.10
C ASP A 79 -8.59 3.88 -8.09
N VAL A 80 -8.25 3.64 -6.83
CA VAL A 80 -8.29 4.61 -5.74
C VAL A 80 -6.88 5.14 -5.48
N VAL A 81 -6.56 6.33 -5.99
CA VAL A 81 -5.29 7.00 -5.69
C VAL A 81 -5.42 7.79 -4.39
N ILE A 82 -4.67 7.37 -3.37
CA ILE A 82 -4.40 8.16 -2.15
C ILE A 82 -2.88 8.27 -2.02
N GLY A 83 -2.25 9.25 -2.69
CA GLY A 83 -0.79 9.47 -2.64
C GLY A 83 -0.18 10.30 -3.80
N HIS A 84 1.08 10.74 -3.61
CA HIS A 84 1.92 11.63 -4.45
C HIS A 84 3.03 10.86 -5.24
N SER A 85 3.75 11.56 -6.13
CA SER A 85 4.62 11.10 -7.23
C SER A 85 5.84 10.23 -6.91
N THR A 86 5.94 9.61 -5.73
CA THR A 86 6.98 8.60 -5.45
C THR A 86 6.46 7.31 -4.79
N GLY A 87 5.15 7.10 -4.65
CA GLY A 87 4.62 5.86 -4.09
C GLY A 87 3.14 5.61 -4.44
N TYR A 88 2.84 4.41 -4.92
CA TYR A 88 1.52 4.08 -5.47
C TYR A 88 0.45 3.65 -4.43
N PHE A 89 0.77 3.65 -3.14
CA PHE A 89 -0.17 3.61 -2.00
C PHE A 89 0.65 3.72 -0.72
N SER A 90 0.50 4.80 0.04
CA SER A 90 1.26 5.00 1.29
C SER A 90 0.35 5.44 2.43
N VAL A 91 0.29 4.65 3.50
CA VAL A 91 -0.32 5.05 4.78
C VAL A 91 0.80 5.62 5.65
N TYR A 92 0.73 6.92 5.95
CA TYR A 92 1.69 7.60 6.80
C TYR A 92 1.27 7.51 8.27
N ASN A 93 2.24 7.36 9.17
CA ASN A 93 1.99 7.64 10.59
C ASN A 93 1.83 9.15 10.76
N ALA A 94 0.75 9.62 11.39
CA ALA A 94 0.46 11.04 11.50
C ALA A 94 1.45 11.83 12.38
N ALA A 95 2.31 11.14 13.15
CA ALA A 95 3.22 11.73 14.13
C ALA A 95 4.63 12.04 13.59
N ASP A 96 5.06 11.35 12.54
CA ASP A 96 6.38 11.46 11.95
C ASP A 96 6.25 11.12 10.46
N ASN A 97 6.85 11.89 9.55
CA ASN A 97 6.68 11.75 8.10
C ASN A 97 7.26 10.42 7.51
N ASN A 98 7.29 9.36 8.30
CA ASN A 98 7.72 8.02 7.95
C ASN A 98 6.53 7.20 7.43
N ALA A 99 6.66 6.69 6.21
CA ALA A 99 5.68 5.76 5.66
C ALA A 99 5.76 4.42 6.41
N VAL A 100 4.64 3.96 6.98
CA VAL A 100 4.57 2.68 7.71
C VAL A 100 4.13 1.51 6.82
N PHE A 101 3.46 1.83 5.71
CA PHE A 101 3.12 0.91 4.64
C PHE A 101 3.27 1.64 3.31
N TYR A 102 4.12 1.16 2.40
CA TYR A 102 4.25 1.77 1.08
C TYR A 102 4.69 0.75 0.01
N VAL A 103 4.39 1.05 -1.25
CA VAL A 103 4.96 0.35 -2.40
C VAL A 103 6.09 1.20 -2.99
N ASN A 104 7.28 0.62 -3.13
CA ASN A 104 8.45 1.34 -3.65
C ASN A 104 8.50 1.39 -5.20
N ASP A 105 9.54 2.02 -5.74
CA ASP A 105 9.81 2.17 -7.18
C ASP A 105 9.96 0.84 -7.95
N ARG A 106 10.20 -0.27 -7.24
CA ARG A 106 10.30 -1.63 -7.78
C ARG A 106 8.99 -2.42 -7.64
N GLY A 107 7.95 -1.84 -7.06
CA GLY A 107 6.70 -2.54 -6.77
C GLY A 107 6.73 -3.39 -5.50
N ASN A 108 7.76 -3.28 -4.66
CA ASN A 108 7.81 -4.01 -3.40
C ASN A 108 6.90 -3.34 -2.38
N THR A 109 6.08 -4.13 -1.71
CA THR A 109 5.38 -3.71 -0.49
C THR A 109 6.34 -3.69 0.69
N VAL A 110 6.44 -2.56 1.37
CA VAL A 110 7.24 -2.35 2.58
C VAL A 110 6.31 -2.10 3.76
N ILE A 111 6.52 -2.83 4.85
CA ILE A 111 5.86 -2.66 6.14
C ILE A 111 6.95 -2.31 7.15
N ALA A 112 6.85 -1.16 7.82
CA ALA A 112 7.87 -0.71 8.77
C ALA A 112 7.83 -1.49 10.09
N GLY A 113 6.66 -2.01 10.46
CA GLY A 113 6.45 -2.89 11.61
C GLY A 113 6.40 -4.36 11.22
N ASP A 114 5.86 -5.18 12.12
CA ASP A 114 5.70 -6.60 11.90
C ASP A 114 4.61 -6.90 10.85
N LEU A 115 4.85 -7.90 10.00
CA LEU A 115 3.79 -8.52 9.22
C LEU A 115 3.25 -9.72 10.01
N ILE A 116 1.98 -9.63 10.39
CA ILE A 116 1.26 -10.69 11.12
C ILE A 116 0.12 -11.19 10.23
N VAL A 117 0.20 -12.44 9.78
CA VAL A 117 -0.87 -13.10 9.01
C VAL A 117 -1.45 -14.21 9.85
N ASP A 118 -2.67 -14.00 10.37
CA ASP A 118 -3.21 -14.73 11.52
C ASP A 118 -2.27 -14.62 12.74
N THR A 119 -2.77 -14.72 13.97
CA THR A 119 -2.06 -14.31 15.19
C THR A 119 -0.61 -14.83 15.27
N ASP A 120 -0.35 -16.02 14.76
CA ASP A 120 0.95 -16.69 14.78
C ASP A 120 1.31 -17.46 13.49
N THR A 121 0.47 -17.47 12.44
CA THR A 121 0.69 -18.36 11.27
C THR A 121 1.93 -17.94 10.47
N LEU A 122 2.04 -16.67 10.08
CA LEU A 122 3.31 -16.10 9.59
C LEU A 122 3.57 -14.81 10.35
N PHE A 123 4.67 -14.82 11.10
CA PHE A 123 5.11 -13.68 11.88
C PHE A 123 6.49 -13.23 11.40
N VAL A 124 6.58 -11.99 10.90
CA VAL A 124 7.84 -11.33 10.55
C VAL A 124 8.14 -10.30 11.63
N ASP A 125 9.12 -10.60 12.48
CA ASP A 125 9.62 -9.73 13.55
C ASP A 125 10.65 -8.76 12.96
N ALA A 126 10.18 -7.58 12.58
CA ALA A 126 11.01 -6.54 11.98
C ALA A 126 12.02 -5.99 12.98
N GLY A 127 11.65 -5.92 14.27
CA GLY A 127 12.51 -5.39 15.33
C GLY A 127 13.76 -6.23 15.58
N ASN A 128 13.66 -7.56 15.44
CA ASN A 128 14.76 -8.49 15.70
C ASN A 128 15.29 -9.21 14.46
N ASN A 129 14.74 -8.91 13.28
CA ASN A 129 15.07 -9.53 11.99
C ASN A 129 14.91 -11.06 12.05
N ARG A 130 13.69 -11.53 12.31
CA ARG A 130 13.34 -12.97 12.40
C ARG A 130 12.05 -13.25 11.65
N VAL A 131 11.90 -14.49 11.19
CA VAL A 131 10.65 -15.00 10.63
C VAL A 131 10.24 -16.26 11.40
N SER A 132 8.96 -16.39 11.70
CA SER A 132 8.42 -17.59 12.32
C SER A 132 7.09 -18.03 11.74
N ILE A 133 6.81 -19.32 11.91
CA ILE A 133 5.55 -19.97 11.54
C ILE A 133 5.03 -20.74 12.76
N GLY A 134 3.80 -20.47 13.16
CA GLY A 134 3.13 -21.08 14.32
C GLY A 134 3.58 -20.52 15.68
N THR A 135 4.23 -19.35 15.71
CA THR A 135 4.56 -18.63 16.95
C THR A 135 4.76 -17.13 16.69
N ALA A 136 4.22 -16.30 17.59
CA ALA A 136 4.47 -14.86 17.65
C ALA A 136 5.63 -14.48 18.62
N SER A 137 6.21 -15.47 19.30
CA SER A 137 7.40 -15.30 20.15
C SER A 137 8.49 -16.27 19.71
N PRO A 138 9.18 -15.99 18.59
CA PRO A 138 10.28 -16.82 18.15
C PRO A 138 11.41 -16.85 19.17
N ALA A 139 12.12 -17.96 19.23
CA ALA A 139 13.31 -18.10 20.04
C ALA A 139 14.35 -17.02 19.69
N THR A 140 15.06 -16.51 20.70
CA THR A 140 15.99 -15.36 20.55
C THR A 140 17.15 -15.64 19.59
N SER A 141 17.58 -16.91 19.50
CA SER A 141 18.69 -17.33 18.63
C SER A 141 18.23 -17.92 17.29
N ALA A 142 16.93 -17.99 17.02
CA ALA A 142 16.38 -18.51 15.77
C ALA A 142 16.14 -17.38 14.77
N LYS A 143 16.68 -17.53 13.54
CA LYS A 143 16.31 -16.66 12.40
C LYS A 143 15.08 -17.14 11.65
N LEU A 144 14.88 -18.45 11.64
CA LEU A 144 13.64 -19.13 11.26
C LEU A 144 13.20 -20.00 12.44
N ASP A 145 12.00 -19.77 12.96
CA ASP A 145 11.38 -20.59 14.01
C ASP A 145 10.09 -21.24 13.49
N LEU A 146 9.99 -22.56 13.62
CA LEU A 146 8.87 -23.36 13.13
C LEU A 146 8.28 -24.11 14.33
N THR A 147 7.14 -23.67 14.82
CA THR A 147 6.43 -24.33 15.92
C THR A 147 5.17 -25.00 15.38
N SER A 148 5.05 -26.32 15.54
CA SER A 148 3.87 -27.08 15.12
C SER A 148 3.74 -28.39 15.89
N THR A 149 2.51 -28.82 16.14
CA THR A 149 2.19 -30.15 16.66
C THR A 149 1.62 -31.09 15.60
N THR A 150 1.37 -30.59 14.38
CA THR A 150 0.70 -31.31 13.30
C THR A 150 1.50 -31.37 12.00
N GLY A 151 2.58 -30.60 11.88
CA GLY A 151 3.45 -30.53 10.71
C GLY A 151 4.94 -30.53 11.08
N ALA A 152 5.79 -30.62 10.06
CA ALA A 152 7.25 -30.60 10.19
C ALA A 152 7.89 -29.83 9.03
N LEU A 153 9.15 -29.44 9.21
CA LEU A 153 9.96 -28.90 8.11
C LEU A 153 10.24 -29.99 7.09
N LEU A 154 9.76 -29.81 5.86
CA LEU A 154 10.16 -30.63 4.72
C LEU A 154 11.37 -30.00 4.02
N VAL A 155 12.55 -30.60 4.18
CA VAL A 155 13.76 -30.16 3.46
C VAL A 155 13.72 -30.57 1.98
N PRO A 156 14.51 -29.94 1.09
CA PRO A 156 14.61 -30.35 -0.31
C PRO A 156 14.94 -31.85 -0.45
N ARG A 157 14.24 -32.53 -1.35
CA ARG A 157 14.41 -33.97 -1.63
C ARG A 157 14.87 -34.16 -3.07
N MET A 158 15.98 -34.87 -3.26
CA MET A 158 16.59 -35.00 -4.59
C MET A 158 17.44 -36.27 -4.72
N THR A 159 17.79 -36.65 -5.94
CA THR A 159 18.74 -37.73 -6.21
C THR A 159 20.19 -37.30 -5.96
N THR A 160 21.12 -38.25 -5.89
CA THR A 160 22.56 -37.99 -5.75
C THR A 160 23.07 -37.11 -6.90
N ALA A 161 22.67 -37.42 -8.14
CA ALA A 161 23.06 -36.64 -9.30
C ALA A 161 22.55 -35.18 -9.25
N GLN A 162 21.33 -34.95 -8.75
CA GLN A 162 20.78 -33.60 -8.58
C GLN A 162 21.48 -32.84 -7.45
N ARG A 163 21.81 -33.50 -6.34
CA ARG A 163 22.58 -32.93 -5.23
C ARG A 163 23.98 -32.50 -5.69
N ASP A 164 24.65 -33.35 -6.46
CA ASP A 164 26.01 -33.08 -6.94
C ASP A 164 26.06 -32.01 -8.04
N ALA A 165 24.91 -31.67 -8.65
CA ALA A 165 24.78 -30.55 -9.57
C ALA A 165 24.62 -29.19 -8.87
N LEU A 166 24.41 -29.15 -7.54
CA LEU A 166 24.30 -27.90 -6.79
C LEU A 166 25.66 -27.20 -6.67
N THR A 167 25.65 -25.86 -6.76
CA THR A 167 26.74 -25.05 -6.22
C THR A 167 26.60 -25.01 -4.69
N ALA A 168 27.09 -26.05 -4.03
CA ALA A 168 26.82 -26.29 -2.63
C ALA A 168 27.56 -25.30 -1.69
N VAL A 169 26.92 -24.96 -0.57
CA VAL A 169 27.42 -24.03 0.45
C VAL A 169 27.35 -24.71 1.81
N ASN A 170 28.35 -24.49 2.67
CA ASN A 170 28.39 -25.10 4.00
C ASN A 170 27.11 -24.77 4.80
N GLY A 171 26.53 -25.78 5.42
CA GLY A 171 25.27 -25.68 6.17
C GLY A 171 24.01 -26.07 5.40
N MET A 172 24.11 -26.43 4.11
CA MET A 172 22.97 -27.00 3.38
C MET A 172 22.56 -28.35 3.96
N ILE A 173 21.24 -28.58 4.07
CA ILE A 173 20.63 -29.84 4.52
C ILE A 173 19.64 -30.29 3.45
N ILE A 174 19.78 -31.52 2.97
CA ILE A 174 18.87 -32.13 2.00
C ILE A 174 18.56 -33.58 2.39
N TYR A 175 17.49 -34.14 1.84
CA TYR A 175 17.21 -35.57 1.89
C TYR A 175 17.49 -36.20 0.53
N ASN A 176 18.45 -37.12 0.46
CA ASN A 176 18.78 -37.85 -0.76
C ASN A 176 17.84 -39.06 -0.91
N SER A 177 16.97 -39.02 -1.92
CA SER A 177 15.96 -40.04 -2.18
C SER A 177 16.49 -41.31 -2.84
N GLN A 178 17.75 -41.32 -3.31
CA GLN A 178 18.39 -42.55 -3.81
C GLN A 178 19.08 -43.33 -2.70
N THR A 179 19.72 -42.62 -1.78
CA THR A 179 20.41 -43.24 -0.63
C THR A 179 19.53 -43.29 0.62
N ASN A 180 18.32 -42.75 0.56
CA ASN A 180 17.34 -42.67 1.65
C ASN A 180 17.88 -42.05 2.94
N ALA A 181 18.72 -41.02 2.81
CA ALA A 181 19.43 -40.42 3.94
C ALA A 181 19.51 -38.91 3.85
N PHE A 182 19.59 -38.24 5.00
CA PHE A 182 19.95 -36.83 5.04
C PHE A 182 21.41 -36.65 4.62
N ASN A 183 21.67 -35.62 3.83
CA ASN A 183 23.02 -35.18 3.51
C ASN A 183 23.22 -33.74 3.97
N PHE A 184 24.39 -33.48 4.51
CA PHE A 184 24.83 -32.18 5.01
C PHE A 184 26.03 -31.76 4.19
N TYR A 185 26.04 -30.52 3.72
CA TYR A 185 27.24 -29.98 3.09
C TYR A 185 28.08 -29.29 4.16
N GLU A 186 29.23 -29.85 4.47
CA GLU A 186 30.13 -29.35 5.50
C GLU A 186 31.58 -29.49 5.05
N ASN A 187 32.43 -28.53 5.44
CA ASN A 187 33.84 -28.49 5.08
C ASN A 187 34.11 -28.70 3.57
N GLY A 188 33.21 -28.21 2.70
CA GLY A 188 33.34 -28.33 1.25
C GLY A 188 33.02 -29.71 0.67
N ALA A 189 32.33 -30.57 1.43
CA ALA A 189 31.92 -31.90 0.96
C ALA A 189 30.53 -32.29 1.47
N TRP A 190 29.87 -33.19 0.73
CA TRP A 190 28.64 -33.82 1.20
C TRP A 190 28.97 -34.95 2.16
N VAL A 191 28.42 -34.87 3.36
CA VAL A 191 28.49 -35.90 4.40
C VAL A 191 27.09 -36.50 4.58
N THR A 192 27.02 -37.82 4.65
CA THR A 192 25.77 -38.52 4.97
C THR A 192 25.59 -38.47 6.47
N GLY A 193 24.44 -37.95 6.92
CA GLY A 193 24.06 -38.09 8.32
C GLY A 193 23.79 -39.57 8.59
N SER A 194 24.73 -40.27 9.20
CA SER A 194 24.41 -41.51 9.89
C SER A 194 23.44 -41.12 10.99
N GLY A 195 22.19 -41.60 10.89
CA GLY A 195 21.13 -41.25 11.83
C GLY A 195 21.66 -41.23 13.26
N LEU A 196 21.30 -40.17 13.99
CA LEU A 196 21.56 -40.00 15.43
C LEU A 196 21.43 -41.37 16.10
N ALA A 197 22.57 -41.95 16.49
CA ALA A 197 22.62 -43.16 17.29
C ALA A 197 22.38 -42.80 18.75
#